data_AF-A0A9E4RN62-F1
#
_entry.id   AF-A0A9E4RN62-F1
#
_cell.length_a   1.000
_cell.length_b   1.000
_cell.length_c   1.000
_cell.angle_alpha   90.00
_cell.angle_beta   90.00
_cell.angle_gamma   90.00
#
_symmetry.space_group_name_H-M   'P 1'
#
loop_
_entity.id
_entity.type
_entity.pdbx_description
1 polymer ?
#
loop_
_entity_poly.entity_id
_entity_poly.type
_entity_poly.pdbx_seq_one_letter_code
_entity_poly.pdbx_strand_id
1 'polypeptide(L)'
;MRVKRFWKLGILMVVTAFTIAACTGGQASTPTPLPKPVAGPTAPPAATSPGAGTVASASPTASAPAAEAPKSGAEKTEPTSAGAAEAVSSFSWEVSTVDDNGAKPSLALDPKGVPHIAFILEAMPGFVKHGVLGDGGWDISTVSSGYFYGPLDIKVDQQGVPKISWHNHDAEDQAFAELVDGKWVVQDIKHPGHDGWDGNLALDSKGRPHTVSIDPKQFGSDSGVEYATLDGTAWTVEEVGSGPIAYEFGTGIAVDSQDRPHVVWFDDSAKDLKYAFKDGDSWKTSTVDSEGDVGRYPFLALDKQDNAIISYFERISDTTGYIKVARWDGNAWESQRVDKLENVSAGFFGARKTSSLV
;
A
#
# COMPACT_ATOMS: atom_id res chain seq x y z
N MET A 1 8.50 37.49 -20.03
CA MET A 1 7.16 36.94 -20.25
C MET A 1 7.25 35.44 -20.00
N ARG A 2 6.56 34.93 -18.97
CA ARG A 2 6.83 33.63 -18.33
C ARG A 2 6.31 32.45 -19.16
N VAL A 3 7.19 31.49 -19.42
CA VAL A 3 6.90 30.19 -20.04
C VAL A 3 6.19 29.30 -19.01
N LYS A 4 4.94 28.93 -19.27
CA LYS A 4 4.21 27.93 -18.48
C LYS A 4 4.67 26.52 -18.91
N ARG A 5 5.28 25.77 -18.00
CA ARG A 5 5.52 24.32 -18.14
C ARG A 5 4.32 23.59 -17.54
N PHE A 6 3.63 22.78 -18.34
CA PHE A 6 2.63 21.83 -17.87
C PHE A 6 3.31 20.52 -17.49
N TRP A 7 3.12 20.04 -16.27
CA TRP A 7 3.41 18.67 -15.88
C TRP A 7 2.12 17.86 -16.06
N LYS A 8 2.14 16.82 -16.90
CA LYS A 8 1.08 15.80 -16.93
C LYS A 8 1.46 14.71 -15.92
N LEU A 9 0.65 14.57 -14.88
CA LEU A 9 0.69 13.47 -13.93
C LEU A 9 0.10 12.22 -14.64
N GLY A 10 0.90 11.17 -14.82
CA GLY A 10 0.41 9.88 -15.30
C GLY A 10 -0.30 9.16 -14.16
N ILE A 11 -1.59 8.86 -14.34
CA ILE A 11 -2.36 8.00 -13.46
C ILE A 11 -2.01 6.55 -13.81
N LEU A 12 -1.39 5.83 -12.88
CA LEU A 12 -1.25 4.37 -12.95
C LEU A 12 -2.54 3.77 -12.38
N MET A 13 -3.47 3.32 -13.25
CA MET A 13 -4.60 2.52 -12.81
C MET A 13 -4.10 1.14 -12.38
N VAL A 14 -4.27 0.82 -11.09
CA VAL A 14 -4.19 -0.57 -10.61
C VAL A 14 -5.52 -1.24 -10.93
N VAL A 15 -5.58 -1.89 -12.09
CA VAL A 15 -6.62 -2.88 -12.39
C VAL A 15 -6.09 -4.24 -11.93
N THR A 16 -6.88 -4.94 -11.13
CA THR A 16 -6.62 -6.33 -10.69
C THR A 16 -6.67 -7.28 -11.89
N ALA A 17 -5.55 -7.34 -12.61
CA ALA A 17 -5.06 -8.38 -13.50
C ALA A 17 -3.64 -7.95 -13.90
N PHE A 18 -2.61 -8.54 -13.29
CA PHE A 18 -1.22 -8.10 -13.45
C PHE A 18 -0.77 -8.23 -14.92
N THR A 19 -0.66 -7.09 -15.57
CA THR A 19 0.03 -6.91 -16.86
C THR A 19 0.74 -5.57 -16.79
N ILE A 20 1.97 -5.57 -16.27
CA ILE A 20 2.90 -4.43 -16.29
C ILE A 20 4.18 -4.97 -16.87
N ALA A 21 4.86 -4.12 -17.63
CA ALA A 21 5.55 -4.66 -18.74
C ALA A 21 6.65 -3.69 -19.29
N ALA A 22 7.54 -4.15 -20.16
CA ALA A 22 8.57 -3.32 -20.80
C ALA A 22 8.94 -3.81 -22.20
N CYS A 23 9.75 -3.02 -22.91
CA CYS A 23 9.80 -2.97 -24.37
C CYS A 23 10.79 -3.96 -25.01
N THR A 24 10.39 -4.80 -25.98
CA THR A 24 11.14 -5.14 -27.21
C THR A 24 10.28 -5.95 -28.20
N GLY A 25 10.52 -5.74 -29.51
CA GLY A 25 9.62 -6.12 -30.59
C GLY A 25 9.71 -7.56 -31.10
N GLY A 26 8.55 -8.10 -31.50
CA GLY A 26 8.43 -9.37 -32.23
C GLY A 26 6.96 -9.78 -32.37
N GLN A 27 6.55 -10.23 -33.54
CA GLN A 27 5.16 -10.43 -33.97
C GLN A 27 4.32 -11.38 -33.09
N ALA A 28 3.04 -11.01 -32.91
CA ALA A 28 2.06 -11.69 -32.07
C ALA A 28 1.55 -13.03 -32.64
N SER A 29 1.37 -14.02 -31.77
CA SER A 29 0.44 -15.13 -31.96
C SER A 29 -0.56 -15.15 -30.79
N THR A 30 -1.82 -15.48 -31.11
CA THR A 30 -3.01 -15.38 -30.24
C THR A 30 -2.97 -16.33 -29.04
N PRO A 31 -3.32 -15.89 -27.81
CA PRO A 31 -3.37 -16.76 -26.64
C PRO A 31 -4.67 -17.57 -26.54
N THR A 32 -4.52 -18.83 -26.10
CA THR A 32 -5.58 -19.79 -25.77
C THR A 32 -6.29 -19.41 -24.45
N PRO A 33 -7.60 -19.68 -24.26
CA PRO A 33 -8.32 -19.28 -23.04
C PRO A 33 -7.88 -20.09 -21.80
N LEU A 34 -7.79 -19.43 -20.65
CA LEU A 34 -7.52 -20.05 -19.35
C LEU A 34 -8.75 -20.79 -18.79
N PRO A 35 -8.55 -21.91 -18.06
CA PRO A 35 -9.63 -22.65 -17.40
C PRO A 35 -10.18 -21.90 -16.17
N LYS A 36 -11.46 -22.16 -15.84
CA LYS A 36 -12.19 -21.52 -14.75
C LYS A 36 -11.62 -21.89 -13.36
N PRO A 37 -11.68 -20.99 -12.36
CA PRO A 37 -11.22 -21.27 -11.00
C PRO A 37 -12.06 -22.36 -10.32
N VAL A 38 -11.38 -23.26 -9.59
CA VAL A 38 -11.99 -24.24 -8.69
C VAL A 38 -12.14 -23.60 -7.30
N ALA A 39 -13.26 -23.83 -6.64
CA ALA A 39 -13.58 -23.27 -5.33
C ALA A 39 -12.55 -23.68 -4.26
N GLY A 40 -12.01 -22.69 -3.54
CA GLY A 40 -11.17 -22.90 -2.35
C GLY A 40 -11.99 -23.26 -1.10
N PRO A 41 -11.33 -23.79 -0.05
CA PRO A 41 -12.00 -24.28 1.15
C PRO A 41 -12.56 -23.17 2.04
N THR A 42 -13.60 -23.53 2.79
CA THR A 42 -14.41 -22.69 3.70
C THR A 42 -13.65 -22.19 4.93
N ALA A 43 -13.93 -20.93 5.31
CA ALA A 43 -13.39 -20.25 6.50
C ALA A 43 -13.76 -20.93 7.84
N PRO A 44 -12.94 -20.77 8.90
CA PRO A 44 -13.26 -21.24 10.26
C PRO A 44 -14.34 -20.39 10.96
N PRO A 45 -15.04 -20.93 11.98
CA PRO A 45 -16.29 -20.37 12.50
C PRO A 45 -16.11 -19.10 13.34
N ALA A 46 -17.07 -18.17 13.18
CA ALA A 46 -17.16 -16.92 13.94
C ALA A 46 -17.46 -17.17 15.44
N ALA A 47 -16.78 -16.43 16.30
CA ALA A 47 -17.06 -16.36 17.73
C ALA A 47 -18.43 -15.69 17.97
N THR A 48 -19.24 -16.32 18.82
CA THR A 48 -20.58 -15.90 19.21
C THR A 48 -20.56 -14.67 20.10
N SER A 49 -21.45 -13.70 19.85
CA SER A 49 -21.86 -12.66 20.81
C SER A 49 -23.38 -12.72 21.04
N PRO A 50 -23.89 -12.46 22.26
CA PRO A 50 -25.26 -12.80 22.63
C PRO A 50 -26.29 -11.75 22.21
N GLY A 51 -27.54 -12.21 22.14
CA GLY A 51 -28.63 -11.59 21.40
C GLY A 51 -29.21 -10.28 21.94
N ALA A 52 -29.88 -9.57 21.03
CA ALA A 52 -30.92 -8.61 21.37
C ALA A 52 -32.06 -8.69 20.34
N GLY A 53 -33.22 -9.14 20.83
CA GLY A 53 -34.55 -8.57 20.57
C GLY A 53 -35.02 -8.35 19.13
N THR A 54 -35.92 -9.21 18.69
CA THR A 54 -36.85 -9.03 17.57
C THR A 54 -37.75 -7.81 17.72
N VAL A 55 -37.94 -7.04 16.64
CA VAL A 55 -39.22 -6.35 16.36
C VAL A 55 -39.50 -6.33 14.85
N ALA A 56 -40.76 -6.52 14.50
CA ALA A 56 -41.26 -6.92 13.19
C ALA A 56 -41.58 -5.77 12.21
N SER A 57 -41.73 -6.21 10.96
CA SER A 57 -42.16 -5.60 9.70
C SER A 57 -43.12 -4.39 9.71
N ALA A 58 -42.94 -3.52 8.71
CA ALA A 58 -43.98 -3.24 7.69
C ALA A 58 -43.38 -2.52 6.45
N SER A 59 -43.67 -3.04 5.25
CA SER A 59 -43.64 -2.27 3.99
C SER A 59 -44.79 -1.26 3.96
N PRO A 60 -44.75 -0.23 3.09
CA PRO A 60 -45.49 -0.41 1.83
C PRO A 60 -44.90 0.31 0.59
N THR A 61 -45.15 -0.35 -0.55
CA THR A 61 -45.50 0.14 -1.91
C THR A 61 -44.76 1.30 -2.59
N ALA A 62 -44.34 0.96 -3.82
CA ALA A 62 -43.80 1.81 -4.87
C ALA A 62 -44.81 2.82 -5.46
N SER A 63 -44.27 3.93 -5.97
CA SER A 63 -44.74 4.58 -7.19
C SER A 63 -43.59 5.36 -7.82
N ALA A 64 -43.26 5.01 -9.07
CA ALA A 64 -42.40 5.76 -9.96
C ALA A 64 -43.15 6.96 -10.56
N PRO A 65 -42.41 7.95 -11.09
CA PRO A 65 -42.84 8.50 -12.37
C PRO A 65 -41.71 8.52 -13.42
N ALA A 66 -42.13 8.05 -14.60
CA ALA A 66 -41.81 8.46 -15.96
C ALA A 66 -40.42 9.05 -16.29
N ALA A 67 -39.71 8.29 -17.13
CA ALA A 67 -38.62 8.77 -17.96
C ALA A 67 -39.13 9.77 -19.01
N GLU A 68 -38.44 10.91 -19.13
CA GLU A 68 -38.60 11.85 -20.24
C GLU A 68 -37.43 11.66 -21.21
N ALA A 69 -37.75 11.52 -22.50
CA ALA A 69 -36.80 11.28 -23.58
C ALA A 69 -35.90 12.50 -23.85
N PRO A 70 -34.62 12.32 -24.24
CA PRO A 70 -33.78 13.45 -24.63
C PRO A 70 -34.16 13.92 -26.04
N LYS A 71 -34.47 15.22 -26.16
CA LYS A 71 -34.64 15.92 -27.44
C LYS A 71 -33.28 16.12 -28.11
N SER A 72 -33.24 15.82 -29.41
CA SER A 72 -32.16 16.10 -30.35
C SER A 72 -31.83 17.59 -30.41
N GLY A 73 -30.54 17.94 -30.30
CA GLY A 73 -30.08 19.32 -30.45
C GLY A 73 -28.60 19.40 -30.84
N ALA A 74 -28.39 19.71 -32.12
CA ALA A 74 -27.25 20.38 -32.74
C ALA A 74 -25.82 19.86 -32.47
N GLU A 75 -25.31 19.18 -33.49
CA GLU A 75 -23.91 18.96 -33.84
C GLU A 75 -23.13 20.29 -33.82
N LYS A 76 -22.20 20.43 -32.87
CA LYS A 76 -21.25 21.55 -32.82
C LYS A 76 -19.94 21.07 -33.44
N THR A 77 -19.69 21.50 -34.66
CA THR A 77 -18.45 21.30 -35.42
C THR A 77 -17.23 21.73 -34.60
N GLU A 78 -16.32 20.79 -34.32
CA GLU A 78 -15.00 21.08 -33.76
C GLU A 78 -14.10 21.74 -34.81
N PRO A 79 -13.27 22.73 -34.44
CA PRO A 79 -12.27 23.27 -35.35
C PRO A 79 -11.09 22.28 -35.46
N THR A 80 -10.85 21.80 -36.67
CA THR A 80 -9.65 21.04 -37.04
C THR A 80 -8.39 21.90 -36.87
N SER A 81 -7.66 21.71 -35.78
CA SER A 81 -6.23 22.05 -35.73
C SER A 81 -5.43 20.77 -35.97
N ALA A 82 -4.88 20.63 -37.17
CA ALA A 82 -3.81 19.67 -37.44
C ALA A 82 -2.58 20.06 -36.61
N GLY A 83 -2.53 19.59 -35.36
CA GLY A 83 -1.35 19.65 -34.51
C GLY A 83 -0.41 18.52 -34.90
N ALA A 84 0.87 18.84 -35.06
CA ALA A 84 1.92 17.88 -35.32
C ALA A 84 1.81 16.70 -34.33
N ALA A 85 1.75 15.48 -34.86
CA ALA A 85 1.78 14.27 -34.07
C ALA A 85 3.09 14.25 -33.28
N GLU A 86 3.01 14.53 -31.97
CA GLU A 86 4.12 14.25 -31.06
C GLU A 86 4.45 12.77 -31.18
N ALA A 87 5.73 12.45 -31.34
CA ALA A 87 6.21 11.07 -31.40
C ALA A 87 5.84 10.39 -30.08
N VAL A 88 4.78 9.58 -30.10
CA VAL A 88 4.44 8.69 -29.00
C VAL A 88 5.56 7.66 -28.98
N SER A 89 6.42 7.71 -27.96
CA SER A 89 7.37 6.64 -27.69
C SER A 89 6.57 5.35 -27.53
N SER A 90 6.70 4.44 -28.48
CA SER A 90 6.06 3.13 -28.39
C SER A 90 6.74 2.36 -27.26
N PHE A 91 6.06 2.21 -26.14
CA PHE A 91 6.43 1.21 -25.16
C PHE A 91 5.82 -0.12 -25.58
N SER A 92 6.59 -1.21 -25.48
CA SER A 92 6.00 -2.54 -25.48
C SER A 92 5.99 -3.06 -24.06
N TRP A 93 5.20 -4.09 -23.87
CA TRP A 93 4.87 -4.61 -22.58
C TRP A 93 5.38 -6.08 -22.50
N GLU A 94 6.23 -6.44 -21.53
CA GLU A 94 6.76 -7.78 -21.20
C GLU A 94 6.21 -8.31 -19.87
N VAL A 95 5.61 -9.50 -19.89
CA VAL A 95 5.13 -10.17 -18.66
C VAL A 95 6.12 -11.25 -18.26
N SER A 96 6.59 -11.21 -17.02
CA SER A 96 7.43 -12.25 -16.42
C SER A 96 6.79 -12.75 -15.12
N THR A 97 6.70 -14.07 -14.99
CA THR A 97 6.32 -14.72 -13.73
C THR A 97 7.56 -14.79 -12.82
N VAL A 98 7.40 -14.40 -11.56
CA VAL A 98 8.46 -14.51 -10.53
C VAL A 98 8.35 -15.85 -9.82
N ASP A 99 7.19 -16.14 -9.23
CA ASP A 99 6.90 -17.37 -8.49
C ASP A 99 5.38 -17.65 -8.59
N ASP A 100 4.98 -18.92 -8.59
CA ASP A 100 3.59 -19.34 -8.77
C ASP A 100 2.81 -19.53 -7.45
N ASN A 101 3.48 -19.42 -6.30
CA ASN A 101 2.91 -19.68 -4.97
C ASN A 101 2.98 -18.47 -4.02
N GLY A 102 3.75 -17.44 -4.38
CA GLY A 102 3.86 -16.20 -3.61
C GLY A 102 2.62 -15.29 -3.68
N ALA A 103 2.42 -14.52 -2.61
CA ALA A 103 1.38 -13.50 -2.48
C ALA A 103 1.94 -12.21 -1.84
N LYS A 104 1.10 -11.17 -1.82
CA LYS A 104 1.36 -9.84 -1.21
C LYS A 104 2.75 -9.27 -1.55
N PRO A 105 3.09 -9.14 -2.86
CA PRO A 105 4.42 -8.70 -3.26
C PRO A 105 4.66 -7.24 -2.92
N SER A 106 5.92 -6.90 -2.65
CA SER A 106 6.44 -5.52 -2.69
C SER A 106 7.62 -5.45 -3.66
N LEU A 107 7.79 -4.31 -4.32
CA LEU A 107 8.79 -4.08 -5.36
C LEU A 107 9.64 -2.85 -5.00
N ALA A 108 10.94 -2.96 -5.22
CA ALA A 108 11.87 -1.83 -5.15
C ALA A 108 12.87 -1.91 -6.31
N LEU A 109 13.40 -0.76 -6.72
CA LEU A 109 14.50 -0.69 -7.67
C LEU A 109 15.81 -0.42 -6.92
N ASP A 110 16.89 -1.08 -7.33
CA ASP A 110 18.23 -0.71 -6.88
C ASP A 110 18.72 0.59 -7.59
N PRO A 111 19.87 1.15 -7.18
CA PRO A 111 20.43 2.36 -7.81
C PRO A 111 20.80 2.21 -9.31
N LYS A 112 20.88 0.97 -9.82
CA LYS A 112 21.12 0.68 -11.24
C LYS A 112 19.81 0.49 -12.01
N GLY A 113 18.67 0.58 -11.34
CA GLY A 113 17.34 0.36 -11.91
C GLY A 113 16.96 -1.12 -12.01
N VAL A 114 17.69 -2.02 -11.35
CA VAL A 114 17.38 -3.46 -11.31
C VAL A 114 16.19 -3.70 -10.37
N PRO A 115 15.12 -4.37 -10.85
CA PRO A 115 14.00 -4.74 -10.01
C PRO A 115 14.34 -5.79 -8.96
N HIS A 116 13.95 -5.51 -7.72
CA HIS A 116 13.89 -6.45 -6.61
C HIS A 116 12.44 -6.60 -6.14
N ILE A 117 12.01 -7.84 -5.93
CA ILE A 117 10.68 -8.16 -5.44
C ILE A 117 10.80 -9.01 -4.18
N ALA A 118 10.01 -8.70 -3.16
CA ALA A 118 9.80 -9.58 -2.01
C ALA A 118 8.36 -10.07 -2.01
N PHE A 119 8.14 -11.31 -1.60
CA PHE A 119 6.81 -11.94 -1.59
C PHE A 119 6.75 -13.04 -0.52
N ILE A 120 5.52 -13.37 -0.10
CA ILE A 120 5.26 -14.24 1.05
C ILE A 120 4.27 -15.34 0.69
N LEU A 121 4.42 -16.52 1.28
CA LEU A 121 3.39 -17.55 1.32
C LEU A 121 2.89 -17.67 2.76
N GLU A 122 1.61 -17.36 2.97
CA GLU A 122 0.93 -17.46 4.28
C GLU A 122 0.43 -18.91 4.49
N ALA A 123 1.31 -19.80 4.92
CA ALA A 123 1.04 -21.22 5.16
C ALA A 123 1.80 -21.76 6.38
N MET A 124 1.53 -23.02 6.76
CA MET A 124 2.21 -23.72 7.86
C MET A 124 2.89 -25.02 7.34
N PRO A 125 4.18 -25.00 6.98
CA PRO A 125 5.06 -23.83 6.85
C PRO A 125 4.85 -23.07 5.54
N GLY A 126 5.06 -21.76 5.59
CA GLY A 126 5.13 -20.83 4.47
C GLY A 126 6.55 -20.32 4.27
N PHE A 127 6.69 -19.17 3.60
CA PHE A 127 8.01 -18.56 3.33
C PHE A 127 7.92 -17.03 3.18
N VAL A 128 9.06 -16.36 3.39
CA VAL A 128 9.37 -15.05 2.79
C VAL A 128 10.49 -15.28 1.78
N LYS A 129 10.31 -14.77 0.56
CA LYS A 129 11.29 -14.88 -0.52
C LYS A 129 11.61 -13.52 -1.12
N HIS A 130 12.79 -13.46 -1.71
CA HIS A 130 13.29 -12.33 -2.46
C HIS A 130 13.66 -12.80 -3.87
N GLY A 131 13.29 -12.01 -4.88
CA GLY A 131 13.72 -12.15 -6.25
C GLY A 131 14.46 -10.90 -6.73
N VAL A 132 15.54 -11.08 -7.49
CA VAL A 132 16.22 -10.00 -8.22
C VAL A 132 16.28 -10.35 -9.70
N LEU A 133 15.97 -9.38 -10.57
CA LEU A 133 16.00 -9.60 -12.01
C LEU A 133 17.45 -9.55 -12.55
N GLY A 134 17.95 -10.65 -13.08
CA GLY A 134 19.23 -10.73 -13.79
C GLY A 134 19.06 -11.06 -15.28
N ASP A 135 20.18 -11.23 -15.98
CA ASP A 135 20.21 -11.53 -17.42
C ASP A 135 19.51 -12.85 -17.79
N GLY A 136 19.45 -13.79 -16.85
CA GLY A 136 18.82 -15.11 -17.01
C GLY A 136 17.37 -15.18 -16.51
N GLY A 137 16.78 -14.06 -16.12
CA GLY A 137 15.48 -13.99 -15.43
C GLY A 137 15.62 -13.74 -13.93
N TRP A 138 14.58 -14.08 -13.16
CA TRP A 138 14.56 -13.86 -11.71
C TRP A 138 15.45 -14.86 -10.98
N ASP A 139 16.45 -14.34 -10.25
CA ASP A 139 17.19 -15.10 -9.24
C ASP A 139 16.45 -14.99 -7.90
N ILE A 140 16.05 -16.13 -7.34
CA ILE A 140 15.15 -16.20 -6.18
C ILE A 140 15.85 -16.89 -5.01
N SER A 141 15.83 -16.23 -3.87
CA SER A 141 16.35 -16.76 -2.61
C SER A 141 15.28 -16.78 -1.53
N THR A 142 15.33 -17.81 -0.67
CA THR A 142 14.50 -17.87 0.54
C THR A 142 15.12 -16.99 1.62
N VAL A 143 14.36 -16.02 2.10
CA VAL A 143 14.73 -15.13 3.20
C VAL A 143 14.47 -15.84 4.53
N SER A 144 13.28 -16.43 4.66
CA SER A 144 12.86 -17.16 5.85
C SER A 144 11.79 -18.21 5.52
N SER A 145 11.67 -19.25 6.37
CA SER A 145 10.65 -20.29 6.30
C SER A 145 9.99 -20.44 7.67
N GLY A 146 8.66 -20.52 7.72
CA GLY A 146 7.91 -20.48 8.97
C GLY A 146 6.46 -20.08 8.75
N TYR A 147 5.75 -19.68 9.79
CA TYR A 147 4.39 -19.17 9.72
C TYR A 147 4.40 -17.64 9.80
N PHE A 148 4.02 -16.99 8.70
CA PHE A 148 4.17 -15.54 8.53
C PHE A 148 2.90 -14.93 7.95
N TYR A 149 2.69 -13.64 8.23
CA TYR A 149 1.65 -12.85 7.57
C TYR A 149 2.23 -11.58 6.96
N GLY A 150 1.60 -11.17 5.86
CA GLY A 150 1.82 -9.89 5.23
C GLY A 150 0.68 -8.89 5.49
N PRO A 151 0.80 -7.66 4.97
CA PRO A 151 1.78 -7.31 3.93
C PRO A 151 3.22 -7.20 4.45
N LEU A 152 4.16 -7.37 3.53
CA LEU A 152 5.58 -7.10 3.72
C LEU A 152 5.97 -5.84 2.96
N ASP A 153 7.16 -5.33 3.23
CA ASP A 153 7.77 -4.28 2.41
C ASP A 153 9.25 -4.54 2.12
N ILE A 154 9.71 -4.04 0.97
CA ILE A 154 11.11 -4.09 0.55
C ILE A 154 11.61 -2.70 0.21
N LYS A 155 12.86 -2.43 0.57
CA LYS A 155 13.65 -1.30 0.09
C LYS A 155 15.04 -1.80 -0.29
N VAL A 156 15.70 -1.07 -1.18
CA VAL A 156 17.08 -1.35 -1.59
C VAL A 156 17.89 -0.09 -1.32
N ASP A 157 18.99 -0.22 -0.59
CA ASP A 157 19.83 0.93 -0.25
C ASP A 157 20.71 1.40 -1.42
N GLN A 158 21.49 2.46 -1.19
CA GLN A 158 22.38 3.05 -2.19
C GLN A 158 23.54 2.11 -2.60
N GLN A 159 23.78 1.04 -1.86
CA GLN A 159 24.77 0.01 -2.15
C GLN A 159 24.16 -1.17 -2.92
N GLY A 160 22.83 -1.16 -3.13
CA GLY A 160 22.11 -2.26 -3.78
C GLY A 160 21.74 -3.39 -2.83
N VAL A 161 21.80 -3.18 -1.51
CA VAL A 161 21.46 -4.21 -0.52
C VAL A 161 19.95 -4.20 -0.27
N PRO A 162 19.23 -5.31 -0.53
CA PRO A 162 17.81 -5.42 -0.23
C PRO A 162 17.57 -5.59 1.28
N LYS A 163 16.54 -4.89 1.76
CA LYS A 163 16.08 -4.88 3.14
C LYS A 163 14.58 -5.12 3.15
N ILE A 164 14.12 -6.08 3.95
CA ILE A 164 12.73 -6.58 3.92
C ILE A 164 12.18 -6.58 5.34
N SER A 165 10.94 -6.12 5.53
CA SER A 165 10.20 -6.25 6.79
C SER A 165 8.87 -6.98 6.59
N TRP A 166 8.45 -7.74 7.60
CA TRP A 166 7.19 -8.50 7.62
C TRP A 166 6.74 -8.81 9.06
N HIS A 167 5.57 -9.42 9.23
CA HIS A 167 5.11 -9.95 10.51
C HIS A 167 5.49 -11.43 10.65
N ASN A 168 6.28 -11.76 11.67
CA ASN A 168 6.67 -13.11 12.01
C ASN A 168 5.70 -13.71 13.03
N HIS A 169 4.69 -14.46 12.56
CA HIS A 169 3.67 -15.00 13.45
C HIS A 169 4.19 -16.14 14.36
N ASP A 170 5.28 -16.82 14.00
CA ASP A 170 5.91 -17.77 14.92
C ASP A 170 6.53 -17.08 16.14
N ALA A 171 7.01 -15.84 15.98
CA ALA A 171 7.56 -15.01 17.04
C ALA A 171 6.52 -14.05 17.67
N GLU A 172 5.39 -13.84 16.99
CA GLU A 172 4.36 -12.83 17.28
C GLU A 172 4.85 -11.36 17.14
N ASP A 173 6.03 -11.18 16.54
CA ASP A 173 6.74 -9.89 16.43
C ASP A 173 6.93 -9.46 14.96
N GLN A 174 7.24 -8.18 14.73
CA GLN A 174 7.81 -7.71 13.47
C GLN A 174 9.17 -8.36 13.23
N ALA A 175 9.48 -8.70 11.98
CA ALA A 175 10.79 -9.18 11.58
C ALA A 175 11.39 -8.32 10.47
N PHE A 176 12.71 -8.28 10.45
CA PHE A 176 13.52 -7.60 9.47
C PHE A 176 14.61 -8.53 8.93
N ALA A 177 14.92 -8.38 7.65
CA ALA A 177 16.06 -9.03 7.04
C ALA A 177 16.86 -8.09 6.14
N GLU A 178 18.17 -8.32 6.13
CA GLU A 178 19.07 -7.72 5.15
C GLU A 178 20.04 -8.77 4.59
N LEU A 179 20.50 -8.55 3.36
CA LEU A 179 21.44 -9.43 2.70
C LEU A 179 22.89 -9.01 3.02
N VAL A 180 23.60 -9.83 3.79
CA VAL A 180 24.99 -9.58 4.21
C VAL A 180 25.88 -10.71 3.70
N ASP A 181 26.92 -10.39 2.93
CA ASP A 181 27.86 -11.37 2.36
C ASP A 181 27.15 -12.54 1.62
N GLY A 182 26.08 -12.22 0.90
CA GLY A 182 25.27 -13.19 0.14
C GLY A 182 24.36 -14.08 1.00
N LYS A 183 24.17 -13.75 2.28
CA LYS A 183 23.28 -14.48 3.20
C LYS A 183 22.28 -13.55 3.84
N TRP A 184 21.04 -14.03 3.99
CA TRP A 184 20.02 -13.30 4.74
C TRP A 184 20.33 -13.34 6.23
N VAL A 185 20.44 -12.16 6.83
CA VAL A 185 20.50 -11.97 8.28
C VAL A 185 19.12 -11.51 8.71
N VAL A 186 18.42 -12.37 9.45
CA VAL A 186 17.06 -12.13 9.96
C VAL A 186 17.11 -11.76 11.44
N GLN A 187 16.33 -10.76 11.83
CA GLN A 187 16.20 -10.27 13.19
C GLN A 187 14.71 -10.06 13.51
N ASP A 188 14.25 -10.58 14.65
CA ASP A 188 12.95 -10.19 15.21
C ASP A 188 13.12 -8.85 15.95
N ILE A 189 12.16 -7.95 15.75
CA ILE A 189 12.08 -6.63 16.38
C ILE A 189 11.13 -6.77 17.57
N LYS A 190 11.69 -6.94 18.76
CA LYS A 190 10.90 -7.30 19.95
C LYS A 190 10.30 -6.08 20.63
N HIS A 191 9.00 -6.11 20.89
CA HIS A 191 8.30 -5.18 21.77
C HIS A 191 7.18 -5.92 22.53
N PRO A 192 6.72 -5.46 23.72
CA PRO A 192 5.60 -6.09 24.38
C PRO A 192 4.32 -5.94 23.53
N GLY A 193 3.71 -7.05 23.13
CA GLY A 193 2.47 -7.02 22.34
C GLY A 193 2.42 -8.16 21.34
N HIS A 194 1.55 -8.01 20.34
CA HIS A 194 1.52 -8.90 19.18
C HIS A 194 1.62 -8.00 17.93
N ASP A 195 2.83 -7.51 17.71
CA ASP A 195 3.10 -6.36 16.87
C ASP A 195 3.41 -6.72 15.39
N GLY A 196 3.85 -5.74 14.60
CA GLY A 196 4.37 -5.97 13.26
C GLY A 196 3.35 -6.08 12.13
N TRP A 197 2.06 -5.87 12.39
CA TRP A 197 1.02 -5.92 11.35
C TRP A 197 1.08 -4.72 10.41
N ASP A 198 0.76 -4.95 9.12
CA ASP A 198 0.86 -3.93 8.06
C ASP A 198 2.21 -3.20 8.03
N GLY A 199 3.30 -3.98 8.06
CA GLY A 199 4.66 -3.46 8.08
C GLY A 199 5.02 -2.66 6.83
N ASN A 200 5.51 -1.44 7.04
CA ASN A 200 6.11 -0.61 5.99
C ASN A 200 7.54 -0.26 6.36
N LEU A 201 8.38 -0.06 5.34
CA LEU A 201 9.82 0.16 5.49
C LEU A 201 10.29 1.38 4.70
N ALA A 202 11.04 2.25 5.35
CA ALA A 202 11.82 3.30 4.74
C ALA A 202 13.28 3.18 5.17
N LEU A 203 14.19 3.72 4.35
CA LEU A 203 15.62 3.76 4.66
C LEU A 203 16.05 5.22 4.78
N ASP A 204 16.90 5.52 5.76
CA ASP A 204 17.51 6.84 5.88
C ASP A 204 18.71 7.03 4.92
N SER A 205 19.34 8.20 4.98
CA SER A 205 20.50 8.54 4.15
C SER A 205 21.71 7.61 4.34
N LYS A 206 21.76 6.84 5.43
CA LYS A 206 22.81 5.86 5.74
C LYS A 206 22.39 4.42 5.44
N GLY A 207 21.18 4.21 4.90
CA GLY A 207 20.63 2.89 4.64
C GLY A 207 20.13 2.17 5.90
N ARG A 208 19.97 2.89 7.02
CA ARG A 208 19.40 2.31 8.25
C ARG A 208 17.89 2.15 8.08
N PRO A 209 17.31 1.02 8.52
CA PRO A 209 15.88 0.78 8.39
C PRO A 209 15.07 1.57 9.42
N HIS A 210 13.94 2.07 8.94
CA HIS A 210 12.86 2.66 9.70
C HIS A 210 11.59 1.89 9.34
N THR A 211 10.98 1.23 10.31
CA THR A 211 9.73 0.51 10.11
C THR A 211 8.60 1.19 10.85
N VAL A 212 7.39 1.03 10.32
CA VAL A 212 6.16 1.29 11.04
C VAL A 212 5.27 0.06 10.94
N SER A 213 4.58 -0.25 12.01
CA SER A 213 3.60 -1.34 12.09
C SER A 213 2.46 -0.99 13.03
N ILE A 214 1.42 -1.81 12.96
CA ILE A 214 0.31 -1.81 13.88
C ILE A 214 0.55 -2.86 14.95
N ASP A 215 0.39 -2.46 16.21
CA ASP A 215 0.14 -3.37 17.32
C ASP A 215 -1.38 -3.40 17.56
N PRO A 216 -2.09 -4.48 17.18
CA PRO A 216 -3.53 -4.43 17.07
C PRO A 216 -4.24 -4.54 18.42
N LYS A 217 -5.29 -3.74 18.57
CA LYS A 217 -6.18 -3.79 19.75
C LYS A 217 -6.82 -5.15 20.00
N GLN A 218 -7.01 -5.95 18.94
CA GLN A 218 -7.55 -7.31 19.07
C GLN A 218 -6.65 -8.23 19.90
N PHE A 219 -5.38 -7.90 20.03
CA PHE A 219 -4.40 -8.63 20.83
C PHE A 219 -4.02 -7.89 22.13
N GLY A 220 -4.79 -6.87 22.52
CA GLY A 220 -4.67 -6.19 23.81
C GLY A 220 -3.87 -4.90 23.80
N SER A 221 -3.44 -4.41 22.63
CA SER A 221 -2.74 -3.13 22.51
C SER A 221 -3.66 -1.92 22.65
N ASP A 222 -3.19 -0.90 23.36
CA ASP A 222 -3.82 0.43 23.41
C ASP A 222 -3.08 1.49 22.57
N SER A 223 -1.92 1.13 22.00
CA SER A 223 -0.95 2.07 21.42
C SER A 223 -1.00 2.13 19.88
N GLY A 224 -1.55 1.10 19.22
CA GLY A 224 -2.01 1.11 17.83
C GLY A 224 -0.95 1.20 16.72
N VAL A 225 0.02 2.12 16.79
CA VAL A 225 1.09 2.34 15.81
C VAL A 225 2.41 2.41 16.54
N GLU A 226 3.32 1.58 16.07
CA GLU A 226 4.69 1.49 16.55
C GLU A 226 5.63 1.84 15.43
N TYR A 227 6.69 2.55 15.81
CA TYR A 227 7.81 2.87 14.94
C TYR A 227 9.04 2.17 15.48
N ALA A 228 9.79 1.49 14.61
CA ALA A 228 11.08 0.91 14.97
C ALA A 228 12.21 1.40 14.08
N THR A 229 13.40 1.53 14.65
CA THR A 229 14.62 1.88 13.91
C THR A 229 15.83 1.12 14.43
N LEU A 230 16.74 0.78 13.51
CA LEU A 230 18.01 0.13 13.82
C LEU A 230 19.14 1.14 13.72
N ASP A 231 19.79 1.45 14.83
CA ASP A 231 20.89 2.42 14.88
C ASP A 231 22.25 1.86 14.43
N GLY A 232 22.25 0.65 13.87
CA GLY A 232 23.44 -0.11 13.48
C GLY A 232 23.86 -1.15 14.53
N THR A 233 23.29 -1.11 15.74
CA THR A 233 23.58 -2.09 16.79
C THR A 233 22.34 -2.69 17.43
N ALA A 234 21.30 -1.89 17.66
CA ALA A 234 20.08 -2.34 18.33
C ALA A 234 18.83 -1.69 17.73
N TRP A 235 17.74 -2.45 17.78
CA TRP A 235 16.41 -1.92 17.50
C TRP A 235 15.93 -1.07 18.66
N THR A 236 15.39 0.09 18.34
CA THR A 236 14.59 0.91 19.24
C THR A 236 13.16 0.92 18.71
N VAL A 237 12.18 0.62 19.57
CA VAL A 237 10.74 0.68 19.26
C VAL A 237 10.11 1.80 20.09
N GLU A 238 9.29 2.61 19.45
CA GLU A 238 8.59 3.75 20.05
C GLU A 238 7.13 3.75 19.63
N GLU A 239 6.24 4.05 20.57
CA GLU A 239 4.84 4.31 20.27
C GLU A 239 4.68 5.71 19.65
N VAL A 240 3.87 5.80 18.59
CA VAL A 240 3.58 7.09 17.93
C VAL A 240 2.49 7.88 18.68
N GLY A 241 1.84 7.25 19.67
CA GLY A 241 0.73 7.83 20.42
C GLY A 241 -0.59 7.85 19.64
N SER A 242 -0.73 6.99 18.63
CA SER A 242 -2.02 6.64 18.06
C SER A 242 -2.82 5.85 19.09
N GLY A 243 -4.13 6.07 19.25
CA GLY A 243 -4.93 5.16 20.08
C GLY A 243 -4.99 3.73 19.50
N PRO A 244 -5.82 2.85 20.08
CA PRO A 244 -5.93 1.47 19.62
C PRO A 244 -6.37 1.37 18.15
N ILE A 245 -5.66 0.57 17.34
CA ILE A 245 -5.96 0.33 15.91
C ILE A 245 -6.26 -1.14 15.67
N ALA A 246 -7.13 -1.41 14.69
CA ALA A 246 -7.49 -2.76 14.27
C ALA A 246 -6.51 -3.34 13.23
N TYR A 247 -6.22 -4.64 13.27
CA TYR A 247 -5.20 -5.28 12.41
C TYR A 247 -5.45 -5.16 10.88
N GLU A 248 -6.68 -4.89 10.46
CA GLU A 248 -7.07 -4.79 9.05
C GLU A 248 -6.76 -3.43 8.40
N PHE A 249 -6.33 -2.44 9.18
CA PHE A 249 -5.98 -1.10 8.69
C PHE A 249 -4.51 -0.98 8.36
N GLY A 250 -4.10 0.15 7.80
CA GLY A 250 -2.75 0.31 7.34
C GLY A 250 -2.06 1.57 7.79
N THR A 251 -0.74 1.51 7.68
CA THR A 251 0.18 2.60 7.97
C THR A 251 1.00 2.93 6.72
N GLY A 252 1.74 4.04 6.77
CA GLY A 252 2.74 4.38 5.77
C GLY A 252 3.88 5.14 6.41
N ILE A 253 5.08 4.99 5.86
CA ILE A 253 6.29 5.66 6.36
C ILE A 253 7.10 6.24 5.21
N ALA A 254 7.70 7.39 5.47
CA ALA A 254 8.77 7.98 4.67
C ALA A 254 9.81 8.61 5.60
N VAL A 255 11.03 8.83 5.11
CA VAL A 255 12.10 9.50 5.84
C VAL A 255 12.50 10.74 5.05
N ASP A 256 12.59 11.88 5.73
CA ASP A 256 12.93 13.16 5.10
C ASP A 256 14.44 13.33 4.87
N SER A 257 14.82 14.43 4.21
CA SER A 257 16.23 14.73 3.94
C SER A 257 17.10 14.96 5.19
N GLN A 258 16.49 15.04 6.38
CA GLN A 258 17.16 15.18 7.67
C GLN A 258 17.16 13.87 8.48
N ASP A 259 16.84 12.74 7.83
CA ASP A 259 16.70 11.41 8.44
C ASP A 259 15.60 11.34 9.52
N ARG A 260 14.59 12.22 9.46
CA ARG A 260 13.45 12.17 10.38
C ARG A 260 12.36 11.27 9.78
N PRO A 261 11.80 10.33 10.55
CA PRO A 261 10.67 9.52 10.10
C PRO A 261 9.36 10.33 10.12
N HIS A 262 8.56 10.10 9.09
CA HIS A 262 7.20 10.59 8.91
C HIS A 262 6.28 9.39 8.78
N VAL A 263 5.19 9.38 9.54
CA VAL A 263 4.26 8.26 9.65
C VAL A 263 2.84 8.74 9.38
N VAL A 264 2.07 7.92 8.68
CA VAL A 264 0.66 8.15 8.41
C VAL A 264 -0.15 6.91 8.79
N TRP A 265 -1.36 7.10 9.31
CA TRP A 265 -2.24 5.98 9.66
C TRP A 265 -3.72 6.38 9.61
N PHE A 266 -4.56 5.37 9.56
CA PHE A 266 -6.00 5.51 9.77
C PHE A 266 -6.34 5.39 11.26
N ASP A 267 -6.93 6.43 11.84
CA ASP A 267 -7.51 6.35 13.18
C ASP A 267 -8.88 5.69 13.09
N ASP A 268 -8.96 4.41 13.47
CA ASP A 268 -10.20 3.63 13.41
C ASP A 268 -11.29 4.15 14.34
N SER A 269 -10.94 4.84 15.42
CA SER A 269 -11.92 5.36 16.37
C SER A 269 -12.56 6.65 15.86
N ALA A 270 -11.74 7.59 15.36
CA ALA A 270 -12.21 8.85 14.81
C ALA A 270 -12.69 8.75 13.35
N LYS A 271 -12.23 7.73 12.61
CA LYS A 271 -12.37 7.57 11.16
C LYS A 271 -11.62 8.64 10.35
N ASP A 272 -10.49 9.06 10.89
CA ASP A 272 -9.66 10.14 10.35
C ASP A 272 -8.36 9.62 9.74
N LEU A 273 -7.80 10.41 8.81
CA LEU A 273 -6.41 10.29 8.40
C LEU A 273 -5.53 11.08 9.35
N LYS A 274 -4.58 10.40 10.00
CA LYS A 274 -3.61 11.02 10.91
C LYS A 274 -2.21 10.96 10.32
N TYR A 275 -1.40 11.93 10.69
CA TYR A 275 -0.01 12.05 10.31
C TYR A 275 0.82 12.51 11.50
N ALA A 276 2.01 11.95 11.64
CA ALA A 276 3.01 12.43 12.58
C ALA A 276 4.40 12.43 11.95
N PHE A 277 5.28 13.28 12.45
CA PHE A 277 6.70 13.21 12.17
C PHE A 277 7.48 13.35 13.48
N LYS A 278 8.68 12.79 13.51
CA LYS A 278 9.54 12.87 14.69
C LYS A 278 10.38 14.14 14.66
N ASP A 279 10.24 14.97 15.69
CA ASP A 279 10.98 16.22 15.88
C ASP A 279 11.80 16.14 17.17
N GLY A 280 13.09 15.82 17.03
CA GLY A 280 13.93 15.43 18.17
C GLY A 280 13.44 14.10 18.77
N ASP A 281 13.13 14.11 20.08
CA ASP A 281 12.67 12.93 20.82
C ASP A 281 11.13 12.87 20.95
N SER A 282 10.40 13.63 20.14
CA SER A 282 8.93 13.72 20.26
C SER A 282 8.22 13.63 18.93
N TRP A 283 7.11 12.91 18.91
CA TRP A 283 6.19 12.88 17.78
C TRP A 283 5.32 14.14 17.74
N LYS A 284 5.20 14.73 16.56
CA LYS A 284 4.29 15.85 16.27
C LYS A 284 3.14 15.33 15.41
N THR A 285 1.99 15.12 16.03
CA THR A 285 0.80 14.55 15.38
C THR A 285 -0.17 15.64 14.92
N SER A 286 -0.80 15.41 13.77
CA SER A 286 -1.87 16.25 13.21
C SER A 286 -2.91 15.40 12.49
N THR A 287 -4.14 15.93 12.39
CA THR A 287 -5.18 15.37 11.54
C THR A 287 -5.02 15.94 10.12
N VAL A 288 -4.94 15.06 9.13
CA VAL A 288 -4.82 15.42 7.70
C VAL A 288 -6.19 15.64 7.07
N ASP A 289 -7.12 14.72 7.37
CA ASP A 289 -8.48 14.72 6.87
C ASP A 289 -9.38 14.08 7.91
N SER A 290 -10.56 14.67 8.14
CA SER A 290 -11.56 14.21 9.10
C SER A 290 -12.98 14.28 8.55
N GLU A 291 -13.15 14.53 7.24
CA GLU A 291 -14.46 14.64 6.62
C GLU A 291 -14.94 13.27 6.12
N GLY A 292 -15.57 12.49 7.02
CA GLY A 292 -16.18 11.20 6.70
C GLY A 292 -15.38 9.99 7.21
N ASP A 293 -15.45 8.85 6.51
CA ASP A 293 -14.59 7.68 6.75
C ASP A 293 -13.39 7.77 5.81
N VAL A 294 -12.36 8.48 6.26
CA VAL A 294 -11.20 8.87 5.45
C VAL A 294 -9.91 8.34 6.04
N GLY A 295 -8.96 8.03 5.17
CA GLY A 295 -7.58 7.73 5.59
C GLY A 295 -7.23 6.26 5.60
N ARG A 296 -8.16 5.37 5.20
CA ARG A 296 -7.88 3.94 5.11
C ARG A 296 -6.78 3.69 4.09
N TYR A 297 -5.90 2.73 4.40
CA TYR A 297 -4.81 2.29 3.52
C TYR A 297 -3.94 3.46 3.03
N PRO A 298 -3.40 4.28 3.95
CA PRO A 298 -2.65 5.45 3.54
C PRO A 298 -1.29 5.05 3.00
N PHE A 299 -0.82 5.76 1.99
CA PHE A 299 0.55 5.70 1.51
C PHE A 299 1.17 7.10 1.62
N LEU A 300 2.41 7.16 2.07
CA LEU A 300 3.13 8.42 2.29
C LEU A 300 4.35 8.50 1.38
N ALA A 301 4.47 9.62 0.69
CA ALA A 301 5.67 10.04 0.00
C ALA A 301 6.04 11.46 0.44
N LEU A 302 7.31 11.83 0.26
CA LEU A 302 7.78 13.20 0.46
C LEU A 302 8.21 13.79 -0.89
N ASP A 303 7.90 15.06 -1.11
CA ASP A 303 8.44 15.79 -2.26
C ASP A 303 9.90 16.22 -2.03
N LYS A 304 10.48 16.93 -3.01
CA LYS A 304 11.88 17.38 -2.95
C LYS A 304 12.15 18.47 -1.90
N GLN A 305 11.11 18.99 -1.25
CA GLN A 305 11.16 19.97 -0.19
C GLN A 305 10.76 19.34 1.16
N ASP A 306 10.68 18.00 1.22
CA ASP A 306 10.21 17.24 2.37
C ASP A 306 8.75 17.49 2.75
N ASN A 307 7.92 18.02 1.84
CA ASN A 307 6.49 18.11 2.08
C ASN A 307 5.81 16.76 1.85
N ALA A 308 4.95 16.38 2.79
CA ALA A 308 4.21 15.15 2.72
C ALA A 308 3.13 15.17 1.62
N ILE A 309 3.11 14.10 0.84
CA ILE A 309 2.07 13.76 -0.13
C ILE A 309 1.51 12.41 0.30
N ILE A 310 0.22 12.39 0.63
CA ILE A 310 -0.45 11.21 1.17
C ILE A 310 -1.59 10.84 0.23
N SER A 311 -1.61 9.59 -0.20
CA SER A 311 -2.77 9.02 -0.88
C SER A 311 -3.50 8.05 0.05
N TYR A 312 -4.81 7.99 -0.05
CA TYR A 312 -5.63 7.23 0.88
C TYR A 312 -7.01 6.93 0.29
N PHE A 313 -7.69 5.96 0.89
CA PHE A 313 -9.04 5.57 0.53
C PHE A 313 -10.06 6.25 1.45
N GLU A 314 -11.00 6.96 0.84
CA GLU A 314 -12.25 7.42 1.47
C GLU A 314 -13.33 6.39 1.19
N ARG A 315 -13.91 5.83 2.26
CA ARG A 315 -14.96 4.82 2.15
C ARG A 315 -16.32 5.48 2.11
N ILE A 316 -17.12 5.14 1.09
CA ILE A 316 -18.52 5.63 0.95
C ILE A 316 -19.51 4.51 1.30
N SER A 317 -19.22 3.28 0.92
CA SER A 317 -19.98 2.09 1.28
C SER A 317 -19.06 0.89 1.45
N ASP A 318 -19.64 -0.29 1.70
CA ASP A 318 -18.88 -1.55 1.75
C ASP A 318 -18.17 -1.89 0.43
N THR A 319 -18.66 -1.34 -0.69
CA THR A 319 -18.18 -1.68 -2.05
C THR A 319 -17.73 -0.48 -2.88
N THR A 320 -17.83 0.75 -2.34
CA THR A 320 -17.51 1.97 -3.09
C THR A 320 -16.75 2.97 -2.25
N GLY A 321 -15.91 3.76 -2.91
CA GLY A 321 -15.16 4.83 -2.28
C GLY A 321 -14.40 5.69 -3.28
N TYR A 322 -13.54 6.57 -2.78
CA TYR A 322 -12.66 7.39 -3.59
C TYR A 322 -11.21 7.19 -3.17
N ILE A 323 -10.32 7.23 -4.15
CA ILE A 323 -8.91 7.54 -3.87
C ILE A 323 -8.81 9.05 -3.72
N LYS A 324 -8.29 9.48 -2.57
CA LYS A 324 -7.95 10.88 -2.30
C LYS A 324 -6.44 11.03 -2.22
N VAL A 325 -5.98 12.25 -2.51
CA VAL A 325 -4.61 12.68 -2.28
C VAL A 325 -4.65 13.96 -1.46
N ALA A 326 -3.89 13.99 -0.37
CA ALA A 326 -3.61 15.15 0.46
C ALA A 326 -2.15 15.59 0.27
N ARG A 327 -1.91 16.89 0.26
CA ARG A 327 -0.57 17.48 0.20
C ARG A 327 -0.42 18.52 1.29
N TRP A 328 0.74 18.52 1.94
CA TRP A 328 1.14 19.61 2.82
C TRP A 328 1.76 20.74 1.99
N ASP A 329 1.29 21.98 2.15
CA ASP A 329 1.80 23.15 1.42
C ASP A 329 2.78 24.01 2.23
N GLY A 330 3.13 23.57 3.45
CA GLY A 330 3.91 24.34 4.42
C GLY A 330 3.07 25.03 5.50
N ASN A 331 1.75 25.10 5.33
CA ASN A 331 0.83 25.78 6.23
C ASN A 331 -0.46 24.98 6.53
N ALA A 332 -1.01 24.28 5.54
CA ALA A 332 -2.23 23.49 5.66
C ALA A 332 -2.20 22.23 4.78
N TRP A 333 -3.10 21.30 5.08
CA TRP A 333 -3.39 20.15 4.23
C TRP A 333 -4.39 20.52 3.15
N GLU A 334 -4.05 20.24 1.90
CA GLU A 334 -4.97 20.33 0.77
C GLU A 334 -5.29 18.93 0.26
N SER A 335 -6.57 18.52 0.29
CA SER A 335 -7.01 17.21 -0.18
C SER A 335 -7.97 17.28 -1.37
N GLN A 336 -7.92 16.26 -2.23
CA GLN A 336 -8.83 16.13 -3.38
C GLN A 336 -9.12 14.66 -3.69
N ARG A 337 -10.32 14.39 -4.20
CA ARG A 337 -10.65 13.10 -4.83
C ARG A 337 -9.99 13.01 -6.20
N VAL A 338 -9.30 11.92 -6.46
CA VAL A 338 -8.58 11.66 -7.72
C VAL A 338 -9.37 10.69 -8.58
N ASP A 339 -9.90 9.64 -7.98
CA ASP A 339 -10.66 8.62 -8.70
C ASP A 339 -11.72 7.98 -7.81
N LYS A 340 -12.75 7.40 -8.43
CA LYS A 340 -13.82 6.67 -7.76
C LYS A 340 -13.59 5.17 -7.97
N LEU A 341 -13.60 4.41 -6.88
CA LEU A 341 -13.55 2.97 -6.96
C LEU A 341 -14.94 2.37 -6.72
N GLU A 342 -15.30 1.42 -7.57
CA GLU A 342 -16.51 0.61 -7.47
C GLU A 342 -16.14 -0.87 -7.38
N ASN A 343 -16.96 -1.66 -6.70
CA ASN A 343 -16.74 -3.10 -6.49
C ASN A 343 -15.44 -3.42 -5.72
N VAL A 344 -15.07 -2.56 -4.76
CA VAL A 344 -13.90 -2.77 -3.89
C VAL A 344 -14.31 -3.59 -2.67
N SER A 345 -13.56 -4.64 -2.34
CA SER A 345 -13.60 -5.24 -1.02
C SER A 345 -12.46 -4.65 -0.18
N ALA A 346 -12.80 -3.87 0.85
CA ALA A 346 -11.84 -3.37 1.84
C ALA A 346 -11.65 -4.41 2.96
N GLY A 347 -10.49 -4.41 3.59
CA GLY A 347 -10.17 -5.27 4.73
C GLY A 347 -8.94 -6.15 4.50
N PHE A 348 -8.75 -7.12 5.39
CA PHE A 348 -7.56 -7.96 5.44
C PHE A 348 -7.23 -8.70 4.14
N PHE A 349 -8.25 -9.33 3.53
CA PHE A 349 -8.15 -10.01 2.23
C PHE A 349 -8.47 -9.10 1.04
N GLY A 350 -8.70 -7.82 1.33
CA GLY A 350 -9.14 -6.82 0.37
C GLY A 350 -8.01 -6.00 -0.21
N ALA A 351 -8.39 -4.92 -0.90
CA ALA A 351 -7.48 -4.09 -1.67
C ALA A 351 -6.75 -3.05 -0.79
N ARG A 352 -5.79 -3.50 0.03
CA ARG A 352 -5.08 -2.69 1.05
C ARG A 352 -3.99 -1.74 0.54
N LYS A 353 -3.53 -1.87 -0.71
CA LYS A 353 -2.53 -0.96 -1.33
C LYS A 353 -3.05 -0.34 -2.64
N THR A 354 -4.33 0.04 -2.67
CA THR A 354 -5.01 0.61 -3.85
C THR A 354 -4.68 2.08 -4.12
N SER A 355 -4.09 2.75 -3.14
CA SER A 355 -3.80 4.18 -3.14
C SER A 355 -2.33 4.49 -3.43
N SER A 356 -1.43 3.51 -3.52
CA SER A 356 0.02 3.74 -3.54
C SER A 356 0.48 4.78 -4.59
N LEU A 357 1.43 5.63 -4.19
CA LEU A 357 2.09 6.60 -5.06
C LEU A 357 3.39 6.02 -5.60
N VAL A 358 3.78 6.42 -6.82
CA VAL A 358 5.03 6.04 -7.48
C VAL A 358 5.82 7.28 -7.85
#